data_AF-A0A7Y2ZEC8-F1
#
_entry.id   AF-A0A7Y2ZEC8-F1
#
_cell.length_a   1.000
_cell.length_b   1.000
_cell.length_c   1.000
_cell.angle_alpha   90.00
_cell.angle_beta   90.00
_cell.angle_gamma   90.00
#
_symmetry.space_group_name_H-M   'P 1'
#
loop_
_entity.id
_entity.type
_entity.pdbx_description
1 polymer ?
#
loop_
_entity_poly.entity_id
_entity_poly.type
_entity_poly.pdbx_seq_one_letter_code
_entity_poly.pdbx_strand_id
1 'polypeptide(L)'
;MPLTPLVLAAVAGLATPASAVVNRVSVPRPAPVVAPADTVDDLRDVFAVDALLSNLNRDPWPDAVAARLVLAPDPGTAEIAAAANVAARLGYETTATDLGRAATVGETFDAPIVLIGDEPAASTGLDVAALRAGMAPGQGAVVHVGPSAAYRRGGLALVGYDASGLLEASAYLAGRH
;
A
#
# COMPACT_ATOMS: atom_id res chain seq x y z
N MET A 1 -13.77 -45.89 79.05
CA MET A 1 -14.77 -45.18 78.22
C MET A 1 -14.00 -44.40 77.16
N PRO A 2 -14.02 -44.82 75.89
CA PRO A 2 -13.21 -44.20 74.83
C PRO A 2 -13.94 -43.04 74.14
N LEU A 3 -13.17 -42.02 73.78
CA LEU A 3 -13.53 -40.85 72.98
C LEU A 3 -13.73 -41.24 71.50
N THR A 4 -14.77 -40.72 70.86
CA THR A 4 -15.05 -40.87 69.41
C THR A 4 -15.20 -39.47 68.78
N PRO A 5 -14.61 -39.18 67.61
CA PRO A 5 -14.59 -37.83 67.03
C PRO A 5 -15.86 -37.49 66.25
N LEU A 6 -16.25 -36.21 66.30
CA LEU A 6 -17.32 -35.63 65.48
C LEU A 6 -16.72 -35.14 64.15
N VAL A 7 -17.18 -35.70 63.03
CA VAL A 7 -16.78 -35.32 61.67
C VAL A 7 -17.62 -34.11 61.21
N LEU A 8 -16.92 -33.11 60.68
CA LEU A 8 -17.44 -31.89 60.07
C LEU A 8 -18.07 -32.21 58.69
N ALA A 9 -19.37 -31.95 58.50
CA ALA A 9 -20.02 -32.06 57.20
C ALA A 9 -20.10 -30.66 56.55
N ALA A 10 -19.44 -30.50 55.40
CA ALA A 10 -19.46 -29.30 54.59
C ALA A 10 -20.77 -29.20 53.78
N VAL A 11 -21.43 -28.04 53.82
CA VAL A 11 -22.60 -27.72 52.99
C VAL A 11 -22.11 -27.18 51.65
N ALA A 12 -22.32 -27.95 50.58
CA ALA A 12 -22.02 -27.54 49.20
C ALA A 12 -23.19 -26.74 48.61
N GLY A 13 -22.92 -25.52 48.15
CA GLY A 13 -23.87 -24.66 47.46
C GLY A 13 -24.15 -25.12 46.03
N LEU A 14 -25.41 -25.07 45.62
CA LEU A 14 -25.85 -25.30 44.25
C LEU A 14 -25.80 -23.99 43.45
N ALA A 15 -24.90 -23.91 42.46
CA ALA A 15 -24.90 -22.88 41.43
C ALA A 15 -25.50 -23.46 40.14
N THR A 16 -26.51 -22.79 39.58
CA THR A 16 -27.14 -23.11 38.29
C THR A 16 -26.24 -22.68 37.13
N PRO A 17 -26.04 -23.50 36.07
CA PRO A 17 -25.36 -23.04 34.87
C PRO A 17 -26.32 -22.26 33.96
N ALA A 18 -25.98 -21.01 33.67
CA ALA A 18 -26.61 -20.24 32.61
C ALA A 18 -26.29 -20.87 31.25
N SER A 19 -27.32 -21.27 30.50
CA SER A 19 -27.15 -21.76 29.13
C SER A 19 -26.89 -20.57 28.20
N ALA A 20 -25.70 -20.51 27.59
CA ALA A 20 -25.38 -19.52 26.56
C ALA A 20 -25.93 -19.99 25.21
N VAL A 21 -26.79 -19.18 24.59
CA VAL A 21 -27.24 -19.36 23.21
C VAL A 21 -26.16 -18.78 22.29
N VAL A 22 -25.44 -19.66 21.58
CA VAL A 22 -24.51 -19.23 20.52
C VAL A 22 -25.27 -19.10 19.22
N ASN A 23 -25.55 -17.87 18.79
CA ASN A 23 -26.12 -17.62 17.48
C ASN A 23 -25.00 -17.72 16.42
N ARG A 24 -25.05 -18.73 15.55
CA ARG A 24 -24.08 -18.86 14.45
C ARG A 24 -24.42 -17.83 13.38
N VAL A 25 -23.68 -16.73 13.35
CA VAL A 25 -23.68 -15.81 12.21
C VAL A 25 -22.90 -16.47 11.09
N SER A 26 -23.59 -16.86 10.02
CA SER A 26 -22.95 -17.31 8.78
C SER A 26 -22.25 -16.11 8.14
N VAL A 27 -20.92 -16.05 8.24
CA VAL A 27 -20.14 -15.06 7.48
C VAL A 27 -20.21 -15.48 6.00
N PRO A 28 -20.65 -14.61 5.07
CA PRO A 28 -20.63 -14.93 3.65
C PRO A 28 -19.20 -15.28 3.25
N ARG A 29 -19.03 -16.40 2.52
CA ARG A 29 -17.74 -16.81 1.95
C ARG A 29 -17.20 -15.60 1.17
N PRO A 30 -15.97 -15.11 1.45
CA PRO A 30 -15.38 -14.06 0.64
C PRO A 30 -15.43 -14.50 -0.82
N ALA A 31 -15.76 -13.56 -1.71
CA ALA A 31 -15.68 -13.77 -3.15
C ALA A 31 -14.33 -14.41 -3.49
N PRO A 32 -14.22 -15.19 -4.60
CA PRO A 32 -12.95 -15.75 -5.01
C PRO A 32 -11.88 -14.67 -4.90
N VAL A 33 -10.84 -14.91 -4.10
CA VAL A 33 -9.67 -14.06 -4.04
C VAL A 33 -9.22 -13.93 -5.49
N VAL A 34 -9.41 -12.74 -6.06
CA VAL A 34 -8.86 -12.41 -7.37
C VAL A 34 -7.37 -12.69 -7.24
N ALA A 35 -6.82 -13.48 -8.17
CA ALA A 35 -5.40 -13.78 -8.16
C ALA A 35 -4.61 -12.46 -8.07
N PRO A 36 -3.47 -12.44 -7.35
CA PRO A 36 -2.68 -11.23 -7.16
C PRO A 36 -2.49 -10.51 -8.49
N ALA A 37 -2.80 -9.21 -8.50
CA ALA A 37 -2.43 -8.36 -9.62
C ALA A 37 -0.91 -8.19 -9.52
N ASP A 38 -0.17 -9.00 -10.28
CA ASP A 38 1.30 -8.92 -10.32
C ASP A 38 1.79 -7.56 -10.87
N THR A 39 0.89 -6.79 -11.51
CA THR A 39 1.12 -5.47 -12.12
C THR A 39 -0.04 -4.51 -11.85
N VAL A 40 0.28 -3.20 -11.77
CA VAL A 40 -0.72 -2.13 -11.65
C VAL A 40 -1.35 -1.88 -13.03
N ASP A 41 -2.26 -2.76 -13.45
CA ASP A 41 -2.86 -2.68 -14.79
C ASP A 41 -3.99 -1.62 -14.88
N ASP A 42 -4.54 -1.19 -13.74
CA ASP A 42 -5.60 -0.18 -13.63
C ASP A 42 -5.30 0.82 -12.51
N LEU A 43 -5.53 2.12 -12.77
CA LEU A 43 -5.35 3.19 -11.79
C LEU A 43 -6.28 3.05 -10.57
N ARG A 44 -7.40 2.35 -10.71
CA ARG A 44 -8.34 2.08 -9.61
C ARG A 44 -7.77 1.11 -8.57
N ASP A 45 -6.84 0.27 -8.99
CA ASP A 45 -6.29 -0.82 -8.17
C ASP A 45 -4.89 -0.48 -7.61
N VAL A 46 -4.42 0.75 -7.84
CA VAL A 46 -3.08 1.22 -7.41
C VAL A 46 -2.82 0.98 -5.92
N PHE A 47 -3.84 1.23 -5.09
CA PHE A 47 -3.74 1.06 -3.63
C PHE A 47 -4.26 -0.30 -3.15
N ALA A 48 -4.48 -1.26 -4.03
CA ALA A 48 -4.85 -2.61 -3.64
C ALA A 48 -3.65 -3.34 -3.00
N VAL A 49 -3.98 -4.39 -2.23
CA VAL A 49 -2.99 -5.38 -1.80
C VAL A 49 -2.39 -6.05 -3.04
N ASP A 50 -1.09 -6.31 -3.00
CA ASP A 50 -0.24 -6.86 -4.07
C ASP A 50 0.12 -5.88 -5.20
N ALA A 51 -0.55 -4.72 -5.29
CA ALA A 51 -0.21 -3.61 -6.20
C ALA A 51 0.89 -2.70 -5.62
N LEU A 52 0.55 -1.73 -4.76
CA LEU A 52 1.55 -0.91 -4.03
C LEU A 52 1.62 -1.24 -2.54
N LEU A 53 0.66 -2.01 -2.02
CA LEU A 53 0.59 -2.42 -0.62
C LEU A 53 0.84 -3.93 -0.48
N SER A 54 1.25 -4.34 0.71
CA SER A 54 1.42 -5.74 1.09
C SER A 54 0.65 -6.05 2.36
N ASN A 55 0.32 -7.33 2.52
CA ASN A 55 -0.33 -7.88 3.69
C ASN A 55 0.46 -9.09 4.19
N LEU A 56 1.39 -8.84 5.12
CA LEU A 56 2.35 -9.82 5.62
C LEU A 56 1.71 -10.77 6.64
N ASN A 57 0.75 -10.27 7.44
CA ASN A 57 0.08 -11.05 8.47
C ASN A 57 -1.18 -11.80 7.97
N ARG A 58 -1.61 -11.55 6.73
CA ARG A 58 -2.77 -12.14 6.03
C ARG A 58 -4.12 -11.88 6.70
N ASP A 59 -4.30 -10.71 7.31
CA ASP A 59 -5.58 -10.26 7.85
C ASP A 59 -6.37 -9.41 6.81
N PRO A 60 -7.53 -8.83 7.13
CA PRO A 60 -8.31 -8.03 6.16
C PRO A 60 -7.68 -6.67 5.77
N TRP A 61 -6.59 -6.24 6.41
CA TRP A 61 -6.03 -4.91 6.32
C TRP A 61 -4.58 -4.95 5.79
N PRO A 62 -4.18 -4.02 4.91
CA PRO A 62 -2.78 -3.89 4.52
C PRO A 62 -1.92 -3.45 5.72
N ASP A 63 -0.73 -4.02 5.85
CA ASP A 63 0.18 -3.80 6.99
C ASP A 63 1.62 -3.46 6.55
N ALA A 64 1.86 -3.27 5.25
CA ALA A 64 3.13 -2.77 4.73
C ALA A 64 2.97 -2.07 3.38
N VAL A 65 3.93 -1.20 3.05
CA VAL A 65 4.09 -0.64 1.71
C VAL A 65 5.05 -1.52 0.91
N ALA A 66 4.58 -2.06 -0.22
CA ALA A 66 5.41 -2.86 -1.12
C ALA A 66 6.23 -1.97 -2.08
N ALA A 67 5.71 -0.78 -2.37
CA ALA A 67 6.26 0.11 -3.37
C ALA A 67 7.57 0.79 -2.95
N ARG A 68 8.43 1.09 -3.93
CA ARG A 68 9.59 1.97 -3.79
C ARG A 68 9.38 3.27 -4.53
N LEU A 69 9.50 4.40 -3.84
CA LEU A 69 9.53 5.72 -4.47
C LEU A 69 10.93 5.97 -5.04
N VAL A 70 11.03 6.25 -6.34
CA VAL A 70 12.30 6.42 -7.04
C VAL A 70 12.42 7.87 -7.53
N LEU A 71 13.49 8.53 -7.11
CA LEU A 71 13.82 9.92 -7.42
C LEU A 71 15.13 10.02 -8.21
N ALA A 72 15.35 11.17 -8.84
CA ALA A 72 16.66 11.55 -9.37
C ALA A 72 17.71 11.63 -8.24
N PRO A 73 19.02 11.54 -8.54
CA PRO A 73 20.08 11.66 -7.52
C PRO A 73 20.09 13.00 -6.78
N ASP A 74 19.69 14.08 -7.45
CA ASP A 74 19.56 15.43 -6.89
C ASP A 74 18.16 15.97 -7.21
N PRO A 75 17.12 15.51 -6.46
CA PRO A 75 15.75 15.86 -6.77
C PRO A 75 15.45 17.32 -6.39
N GLY A 76 14.71 18.01 -7.24
CA GLY A 76 14.21 19.35 -6.94
C GLY A 76 13.08 19.34 -5.91
N THR A 77 12.68 20.54 -5.49
CA THR A 77 11.62 20.72 -4.48
C THR A 77 10.29 20.11 -4.91
N ALA A 78 9.95 20.17 -6.21
CA ALA A 78 8.71 19.63 -6.74
C ALA A 78 8.70 18.10 -6.70
N GLU A 79 9.80 17.44 -7.06
CA GLU A 79 9.93 15.99 -6.95
C GLU A 79 9.85 15.53 -5.48
N ILE A 80 10.52 16.24 -4.56
CA ILE A 80 10.45 15.92 -3.12
C ILE A 80 9.02 16.06 -2.59
N ALA A 81 8.34 17.16 -2.94
CA ALA A 81 6.95 17.38 -2.52
C ALA A 81 5.99 16.34 -3.12
N ALA A 82 6.16 16.00 -4.40
CA ALA A 82 5.40 14.94 -5.05
C ALA A 82 5.63 13.58 -4.36
N ALA A 83 6.88 13.25 -4.02
CA ALA A 83 7.21 12.05 -3.25
C ALA A 83 6.55 12.03 -1.88
N ALA A 84 6.56 13.16 -1.18
CA ALA A 84 5.91 13.29 0.13
C ALA A 84 4.39 13.08 0.03
N ASN A 85 3.74 13.62 -1.01
CA ASN A 85 2.30 13.42 -1.24
C ASN A 85 1.95 11.93 -1.44
N VAL A 86 2.70 11.26 -2.33
CA VAL A 86 2.49 9.82 -2.60
C VAL A 86 2.79 8.99 -1.35
N ALA A 87 3.89 9.29 -0.65
CA ALA A 87 4.25 8.62 0.60
C ALA A 87 3.16 8.77 1.67
N ALA A 88 2.60 9.97 1.84
CA ALA A 88 1.52 10.21 2.79
C ALA A 88 0.26 9.41 2.43
N ARG A 89 -0.07 9.32 1.13
CA ARG A 89 -1.20 8.49 0.68
C ARG A 89 -0.98 7.01 0.96
N LEU A 90 0.20 6.48 0.63
CA LEU A 90 0.55 5.09 0.92
C LEU A 90 0.48 4.81 2.43
N GLY A 91 0.99 5.72 3.25
CA GLY A 91 0.91 5.63 4.71
C GLY A 91 -0.51 5.71 5.28
N TYR A 92 -1.46 6.32 4.56
CA TYR A 92 -2.88 6.35 4.96
C TYR A 92 -3.60 5.02 4.70
N GLU A 93 -3.18 4.29 3.66
CA GLU A 93 -3.84 3.05 3.23
C GLU A 93 -3.30 1.79 3.96
N THR A 94 -2.30 1.94 4.82
CA THR A 94 -1.71 0.84 5.59
C THR A 94 -1.80 1.07 7.09
N THR A 95 -1.92 -0.03 7.84
CA THR A 95 -1.92 -0.01 9.31
C THR A 95 -0.50 -0.01 9.91
N ALA A 96 0.55 -0.15 9.10
CA ALA A 96 1.94 0.00 9.55
C ALA A 96 2.75 0.93 8.63
N THR A 97 3.37 1.96 9.23
CA THR A 97 4.16 2.95 8.50
C THR A 97 5.63 2.53 8.43
N ASP A 98 6.00 1.80 7.38
CA ASP A 98 7.38 1.78 6.89
C ASP A 98 7.39 2.00 5.38
N LEU A 99 7.70 3.23 4.98
CA LEU A 99 7.82 3.65 3.57
C LEU A 99 9.22 3.37 3.01
N GLY A 100 10.17 2.99 3.87
CA GLY A 100 11.58 2.85 3.54
C GLY A 100 12.25 4.16 3.11
N ARG A 101 13.52 4.04 2.73
CA ARG A 101 14.30 5.13 2.11
C ARG A 101 13.83 5.33 0.67
N ALA A 102 13.71 6.58 0.22
CA ALA A 102 13.56 6.88 -1.20
C ALA A 102 14.74 6.32 -1.99
N ALA A 103 14.42 5.61 -3.06
CA ALA A 103 15.36 5.02 -3.99
C ALA A 103 15.87 6.06 -5.00
N THR A 104 17.02 5.78 -5.58
CA THR A 104 17.62 6.61 -6.63
C THR A 104 17.66 5.87 -7.97
N VAL A 105 17.56 6.59 -9.07
CA VAL A 105 17.79 6.05 -10.43
C VAL A 105 19.13 5.31 -10.49
N GLY A 106 19.13 4.16 -11.19
CA GLY A 106 20.29 3.27 -11.32
C GLY A 106 20.30 2.10 -10.35
N GLU A 107 19.46 2.13 -9.31
CA GLU A 107 19.19 0.96 -8.46
C GLU A 107 18.24 -0.04 -9.17
N THR A 108 18.35 -1.33 -8.85
CA THR A 108 17.46 -2.39 -9.37
C THR A 108 16.49 -2.83 -8.28
N PHE A 109 15.21 -2.94 -8.62
CA PHE A 109 14.14 -3.31 -7.69
C PHE A 109 13.36 -4.53 -8.15
N ASP A 110 13.17 -5.46 -7.21
CA ASP A 110 12.20 -6.56 -7.29
C ASP A 110 10.96 -6.23 -6.45
N ALA A 111 10.42 -5.03 -6.70
CA ALA A 111 9.30 -4.45 -5.99
C ALA A 111 8.55 -3.50 -6.94
N PRO A 112 7.25 -3.23 -6.71
CA PRO A 112 6.53 -2.18 -7.42
C PRO A 112 7.24 -0.84 -7.24
N ILE A 113 7.27 -0.02 -8.28
CA ILE A 113 7.93 1.29 -8.25
C ILE A 113 6.96 2.44 -8.49
N VAL A 114 7.27 3.60 -7.91
CA VAL A 114 6.67 4.88 -8.28
C VAL A 114 7.80 5.85 -8.60
N LEU A 115 7.97 6.13 -9.90
CA LEU A 115 8.98 7.02 -10.45
C LEU A 115 8.45 8.45 -10.42
N ILE A 116 9.22 9.39 -9.89
CA ILE A 116 8.75 10.76 -9.68
C ILE A 116 9.66 11.72 -10.45
N GLY A 117 9.09 12.39 -11.44
CA GLY A 117 9.80 13.32 -12.32
C GLY A 117 10.38 12.66 -13.57
N ASP A 118 11.01 13.49 -14.40
CA ASP A 118 11.38 13.10 -15.76
C ASP A 118 12.52 12.08 -15.83
N GLU A 119 13.58 12.31 -15.06
CA GLU A 119 14.77 11.46 -15.12
C GLU A 119 14.45 10.02 -14.67
N PRO A 120 13.75 9.80 -13.53
CA PRO A 120 13.28 8.46 -13.18
C PRO A 120 12.35 7.86 -14.24
N ALA A 121 11.41 8.63 -14.78
CA ALA A 121 10.51 8.13 -15.81
C ALA A 121 11.25 7.72 -17.10
N ALA A 122 12.18 8.55 -17.58
CA ALA A 122 12.98 8.30 -18.77
C ALA A 122 13.93 7.09 -18.61
N SER A 123 14.34 6.76 -17.37
CA SER A 123 15.19 5.59 -17.09
C SER A 123 14.53 4.25 -17.48
N THR A 124 13.22 4.24 -17.68
CA THR A 124 12.44 3.07 -18.13
C THR A 124 12.35 2.94 -19.66
N GLY A 125 12.85 3.93 -20.41
CA GLY A 125 12.64 4.05 -21.84
C GLY A 125 11.34 4.78 -22.23
N LEU A 126 10.59 5.33 -21.26
CA LEU A 126 9.43 6.17 -21.53
C LEU A 126 9.84 7.44 -22.29
N ASP A 127 9.15 7.75 -23.39
CA ASP A 127 9.33 9.00 -24.13
C ASP A 127 8.61 10.16 -23.42
N VAL A 128 9.29 10.72 -22.41
CA VAL A 128 8.79 11.83 -21.59
C VAL A 128 8.51 13.07 -22.46
N ALA A 129 9.30 13.28 -23.52
CA ALA A 129 9.12 14.43 -24.41
C ALA A 129 7.83 14.30 -25.23
N ALA A 130 7.56 13.11 -25.79
CA ALA A 130 6.30 12.85 -26.48
C ALA A 130 5.10 12.94 -25.54
N LEU A 131 5.21 12.44 -24.30
CA LEU A 131 4.18 12.57 -23.29
C LEU A 131 3.85 14.06 -23.01
N ARG A 132 4.89 14.88 -22.85
CA ARG A 132 4.76 16.33 -22.62
C ARG A 132 4.19 17.11 -23.79
N ALA A 133 4.42 16.67 -25.02
CA ALA A 133 3.88 17.35 -26.20
C ALA A 133 2.34 17.43 -26.20
N GLY A 134 1.67 16.53 -25.47
CA GLY A 134 0.21 16.55 -25.27
C GLY A 134 -0.28 17.31 -24.04
N MET A 135 0.62 17.95 -23.28
CA MET A 135 0.30 18.62 -22.01
C MET A 135 0.50 20.14 -22.10
N ALA A 136 -0.27 20.86 -21.31
CA ALA A 136 -0.15 22.30 -21.10
C ALA A 136 0.55 22.61 -19.75
N PRO A 137 1.03 23.85 -19.54
CA PRO A 137 1.52 24.29 -18.23
C PRO A 137 0.54 23.98 -17.10
N GLY A 138 1.08 23.51 -15.97
CA GLY A 138 0.30 23.05 -14.82
C GLY A 138 -0.37 21.67 -14.97
N GLN A 139 -0.22 20.98 -16.10
CA GLN A 139 -0.72 19.61 -16.27
C GLN A 139 0.37 18.56 -16.02
N GLY A 140 -0.04 17.42 -15.50
CA GLY A 140 0.82 16.25 -15.38
C GLY A 140 0.05 14.96 -15.66
N ALA A 141 0.80 13.86 -15.72
CA ALA A 141 0.31 12.54 -16.06
C ALA A 141 0.78 11.51 -15.03
N VAL A 142 -0.09 10.54 -14.76
CA VAL A 142 0.23 9.28 -14.09
C VAL A 142 0.20 8.20 -15.16
N VAL A 143 1.32 7.53 -15.37
CA VAL A 143 1.50 6.58 -16.47
C VAL A 143 1.92 5.23 -15.91
N HIS A 144 1.31 4.15 -16.40
CA HIS A 144 1.77 2.81 -16.08
C HIS A 144 3.12 2.52 -16.75
N VAL A 145 4.02 1.90 -16.01
CA VAL A 145 5.34 1.46 -16.45
C VAL A 145 5.39 -0.05 -16.31
N GLY A 146 5.56 -0.75 -17.43
CA GLY A 146 5.68 -2.20 -17.43
C GLY A 146 6.99 -2.71 -16.80
N PRO A 147 7.09 -4.01 -16.51
CA PRO A 147 8.31 -4.64 -16.04
C PRO A 147 9.51 -4.38 -16.96
N SER A 148 10.68 -4.18 -16.36
CA SER A 148 11.97 -4.02 -17.04
C SER A 148 13.09 -4.71 -16.28
N ALA A 149 14.30 -4.72 -16.85
CA ALA A 149 15.48 -5.29 -16.19
C ALA A 149 15.81 -4.62 -14.85
N ALA A 150 15.64 -3.30 -14.76
CA ALA A 150 15.87 -2.51 -13.55
C ALA A 150 14.66 -2.54 -12.59
N TYR A 151 13.44 -2.63 -13.13
CA TYR A 151 12.19 -2.58 -12.36
C TYR A 151 11.34 -3.80 -12.65
N ARG A 152 11.62 -4.90 -11.94
CA ARG A 152 11.12 -6.24 -12.32
C ARG A 152 9.60 -6.40 -12.20
N ARG A 153 8.96 -5.61 -11.34
CA ARG A 153 7.50 -5.62 -11.16
C ARG A 153 6.79 -4.43 -11.84
N GLY A 154 7.54 -3.54 -12.50
CA GLY A 154 6.97 -2.31 -13.05
C GLY A 154 6.32 -1.42 -11.97
N GLY A 155 5.38 -0.59 -12.38
CA GLY A 155 4.62 0.29 -11.48
C GLY A 155 4.12 1.54 -12.20
N LEU A 156 4.39 2.71 -11.62
CA LEU A 156 3.89 4.00 -12.11
C LEU A 156 5.02 5.01 -12.32
N ALA A 157 4.79 5.95 -13.23
CA ALA A 157 5.57 7.17 -13.38
C ALA A 157 4.68 8.41 -13.26
N LEU A 158 5.14 9.40 -12.50
CA LEU A 158 4.54 10.72 -12.41
C LEU A 158 5.40 11.72 -13.17
N VAL A 159 4.81 12.36 -14.18
CA VAL A 159 5.48 13.33 -15.04
C VAL A 159 4.64 14.60 -15.10
N GLY A 160 5.25 15.75 -14.82
CA GLY A 160 4.62 17.05 -15.03
C GLY A 160 5.08 17.68 -16.34
N TYR A 161 4.27 18.54 -16.98
CA TYR A 161 4.77 19.49 -17.98
C TYR A 161 5.79 20.44 -17.34
N ASP A 162 5.51 20.88 -16.12
CA ASP A 162 6.33 21.72 -15.27
C ASP A 162 6.21 21.28 -13.79
N ALA A 163 6.82 22.03 -12.88
CA ALA A 163 6.76 21.78 -11.45
C ALA A 163 5.33 21.74 -10.90
N SER A 164 4.45 22.66 -11.33
CA SER A 164 3.04 22.62 -10.94
C SER A 164 2.33 21.38 -11.46
N GLY A 165 2.58 20.99 -12.72
CA GLY A 165 2.01 19.79 -13.31
C GLY A 165 2.41 18.51 -12.59
N LEU A 166 3.67 18.42 -12.13
CA LEU A 166 4.13 17.27 -11.35
C LEU A 166 3.41 17.21 -10.00
N LEU A 167 3.24 18.36 -9.34
CA LEU A 167 2.49 18.45 -8.09
C LEU A 167 1.03 18.05 -8.29
N GLU A 168 0.38 18.51 -9.37
CA GLU A 168 -1.00 18.12 -9.71
C GLU A 168 -1.12 16.62 -9.98
N ALA A 169 -0.20 16.01 -10.74
CA ALA A 169 -0.18 14.56 -10.94
C ALA A 169 -0.03 13.80 -9.62
N SER A 170 0.84 14.28 -8.73
CA SER A 170 1.03 13.68 -7.41
C SER A 170 -0.19 13.86 -6.50
N ALA A 171 -0.85 15.01 -6.57
CA ALA A 171 -2.04 15.32 -5.78
C ALA A 171 -3.25 14.52 -6.27
N TYR A 172 -3.37 14.33 -7.59
CA TYR A 172 -4.38 13.45 -8.19
C TYR A 172 -4.17 12.00 -7.75
N LEU A 173 -2.95 11.48 -7.82
CA LEU A 173 -2.65 10.12 -7.37
C LEU A 173 -2.85 9.96 -5.86
N ALA A 174 -2.42 10.95 -5.07
CA ALA A 174 -2.58 10.96 -3.61
C ALA A 174 -4.03 11.24 -3.18
N GLY A 175 -4.86 11.74 -4.09
CA GLY A 175 -6.26 12.05 -3.86
C GLY A 175 -7.10 10.79 -3.69
N ARG A 176 -8.30 10.98 -3.13
CA ARG A 176 -9.37 9.98 -3.16
C ARG A 176 -10.40 10.47 -4.16
N HIS A 177 -10.54 9.75 -5.27
CA HIS A 177 -11.45 10.07 -6.37
C HIS A 177 -12.44 8.94 -6.59
#